data_AF-A0AAU6KU82-F1
#
_entry.id   AF-A0AAU6KU82-F1
#
_cell.length_a   1.000
_cell.length_b   1.000
_cell.length_c   1.000
_cell.angle_alpha   90.00
_cell.angle_beta   90.00
_cell.angle_gamma   90.00
#
_symmetry.space_group_name_H-M   'P 1'
#
loop_
_entity.id
_entity.type
_entity.pdbx_description
1 polymer ?
#
loop_
_entity_poly.entity_id
_entity_poly.type
_entity_poly.pdbx_seq_one_letter_code
_entity_poly.pdbx_strand_id
1 'polypeptide(L)'
;MRGWERALSVLETLCERGQAAGHGWTLDTELLLSHQQQVNVLESQGLVELAGREVRAELSVLESRPVRWAARLTSYGHDTLAYGQSRPRAEPPPGEAPPDRQPVELIPSQMTALRVFVGLTGQLRVPPADGLGEQVRMASCDHGIKPWRLYLTQEQMVSVAYGLWLHRMTGSAAEANRFGREYGVVYSPARASDNPSAAGGAARGGTGGSGRG
;
A
#
# COMPACT_ATOMS: atom_id res chain seq x y z
N MET A 1 3.56 16.41 0.51
CA MET A 1 4.50 15.61 1.32
C MET A 1 3.97 15.44 2.74
N ARG A 2 3.77 14.19 3.16
CA ARG A 2 3.40 13.85 4.54
C ARG A 2 4.51 14.27 5.50
N GLY A 3 4.20 14.60 6.74
CA GLY A 3 5.18 15.15 7.71
C GLY A 3 6.42 14.26 7.92
N TRP A 4 6.24 12.94 7.86
CA TRP A 4 7.32 11.96 8.02
C TRP A 4 8.26 11.88 6.81
N GLU A 5 7.76 12.10 5.59
CA GLU A 5 8.59 12.13 4.36
C GLU A 5 9.55 13.33 4.41
N ARG A 6 9.06 14.47 4.92
CA ARG A 6 9.90 15.66 5.13
C ARG A 6 10.96 15.43 6.22
N ALA A 7 10.61 14.74 7.30
CA ALA A 7 11.58 14.40 8.35
C ALA A 7 12.69 13.49 7.83
N LEU A 8 12.35 12.44 7.06
CA LEU A 8 13.35 11.55 6.46
C LEU A 8 14.26 12.27 5.47
N SER A 9 13.71 13.16 4.63
CA SER A 9 14.52 13.94 3.68
C SER A 9 15.55 14.84 4.39
N VAL A 10 15.21 15.41 5.55
CA VAL A 10 16.14 16.20 6.36
C VAL A 10 17.22 15.31 6.98
N LEU A 11 16.85 14.13 7.52
CA LEU A 11 17.83 13.18 8.08
C LEU A 11 18.80 12.66 7.01
N GLU A 12 18.30 12.35 5.82
CA GLU A 12 19.10 11.93 4.67
C GLU A 12 20.10 13.04 4.27
N THR A 13 19.61 14.27 4.12
CA THR A 13 20.44 15.43 3.79
C THR A 13 21.55 15.66 4.81
N LEU A 14 21.25 15.55 6.11
CA LEU A 14 22.24 15.68 7.19
C LEU A 14 23.27 14.54 7.17
N CYS A 15 22.83 13.32 6.88
CA CYS A 15 23.71 12.15 6.80
C CYS A 15 24.70 12.30 5.63
N GLU A 16 24.21 12.62 4.43
CA GLU A 16 25.02 12.78 3.22
C GLU A 16 26.05 13.91 3.38
N ARG A 17 25.62 15.06 3.91
CA ARG A 17 26.50 16.22 4.07
C ARG A 17 27.52 16.01 5.19
N GLY A 18 27.09 15.44 6.31
CA GLY A 18 28.00 15.07 7.40
C GLY A 18 29.07 14.07 6.94
N GLN A 19 28.72 13.11 6.09
CA GLN A 19 29.68 12.17 5.49
C GLN A 19 30.61 12.86 4.49
N ALA A 20 30.07 13.73 3.62
CA ALA A 20 30.87 14.46 2.64
C ALA A 20 31.92 15.37 3.28
N ALA A 21 31.59 15.98 4.43
CA ALA A 21 32.50 16.81 5.20
C ALA A 21 33.56 16.01 5.98
N GLY A 22 33.43 14.68 6.09
CA GLY A 22 34.39 13.79 6.74
C GLY A 22 34.43 13.86 8.27
N HIS A 23 33.85 14.89 8.87
CA HIS A 23 33.75 15.06 10.34
C HIS A 23 32.36 14.74 10.89
N GLY A 24 31.41 14.31 10.06
CA GLY A 24 30.09 13.85 10.50
C GLY A 24 29.11 14.96 10.91
N TRP A 25 29.45 16.23 10.70
CA TRP A 25 28.58 17.37 11.01
C TRP A 25 28.14 18.08 9.74
N THR A 26 26.89 18.51 9.68
CA THR A 26 26.38 19.40 8.64
C THR A 26 26.36 20.83 9.14
N LEU A 27 26.80 21.78 8.30
CA LEU A 27 26.96 23.19 8.66
C LEU A 27 25.81 24.06 8.17
N ASP A 28 25.70 25.29 8.68
CA ASP A 28 24.62 26.24 8.34
C ASP A 28 24.54 26.59 6.86
N THR A 29 25.68 26.76 6.21
CA THR A 29 25.76 27.09 4.77
C THR A 29 25.22 26.00 3.86
N GLU A 30 25.00 24.82 4.41
CA GLU A 30 24.64 23.64 3.66
C GLU A 30 23.13 23.39 3.69
N LEU A 31 22.36 24.01 4.59
CA LEU A 31 20.92 23.74 4.70
C LEU A 31 20.05 24.94 4.36
N LEU A 32 18.92 24.67 3.72
CA LEU A 32 17.85 25.63 3.56
C LEU A 32 17.25 25.99 4.93
N LEU A 33 16.76 27.23 5.10
CA LEU A 33 16.15 27.71 6.36
C LEU A 33 14.98 26.82 6.82
N SER A 34 14.21 26.27 5.88
CA SER A 34 13.12 25.32 6.17
C SER A 34 13.62 24.01 6.80
N HIS A 35 14.82 23.55 6.43
CA HIS A 35 15.44 22.38 7.05
C HIS A 35 15.93 22.70 8.47
N GLN A 36 16.46 23.90 8.73
CA GLN A 36 16.89 24.29 10.07
C GLN A 36 15.75 24.30 11.10
N GLN A 37 14.56 24.79 10.73
CA GLN A 37 13.38 24.73 11.59
C GLN A 37 12.98 23.28 11.91
N GLN A 38 13.05 22.40 10.92
CA GLN A 38 12.75 20.97 11.10
C GLN A 38 13.81 20.28 11.94
N VAL A 39 15.09 20.68 11.86
CA VAL A 39 16.15 20.14 12.70
C VAL A 39 15.88 20.40 14.18
N ASN A 40 15.38 21.58 14.57
CA ASN A 40 15.03 21.83 15.98
C ASN A 40 13.93 20.88 16.49
N VAL A 41 12.96 20.54 15.64
CA VAL A 41 11.94 19.54 15.99
C VAL A 41 12.57 18.15 16.15
N LEU A 42 13.48 17.76 15.25
CA LEU A 42 14.18 16.46 15.30
C LEU A 42 15.16 16.38 16.47
N GLU A 43 15.74 17.51 16.89
CA GLU A 43 16.59 17.61 18.08
C GLU A 43 15.78 17.38 19.35
N SER A 44 14.61 18.01 19.48
CA SER A 44 13.70 17.75 20.61
C SER A 44 13.22 16.29 20.71
N GLN A 45 13.32 15.54 19.62
CA GLN A 45 13.00 14.11 19.52
C GLN A 45 14.23 13.20 19.72
N GLY A 46 15.42 13.77 19.94
CA GLY A 46 16.67 13.04 20.14
C GLY A 46 17.24 12.38 18.87
N LEU A 47 16.72 12.72 17.70
CA LEU A 47 17.16 12.15 16.42
C LEU A 47 18.37 12.90 15.83
N VAL A 48 18.53 14.16 16.21
CA VAL A 48 19.62 15.03 15.76
C VAL A 48 20.24 15.69 16.98
N GLU A 49 21.55 15.87 16.95
CA GLU A 49 22.30 16.62 17.95
C GLU A 49 22.79 17.93 17.35
N LEU A 50 22.60 19.03 18.09
CA LEU A 50 23.15 20.34 17.74
C LEU A 50 24.51 20.54 18.43
N ALA A 51 25.47 21.06 17.67
CA ALA A 51 26.82 21.30 18.19
C ALA A 51 26.80 22.37 19.29
N GLY A 52 27.38 22.02 20.45
CA GLY A 52 27.68 22.94 21.53
C GLY A 52 28.68 24.03 21.12
N ARG A 53 29.05 24.90 22.06
CA ARG A 53 29.99 26.00 21.78
C ARG A 53 31.38 25.49 21.44
N GLU A 54 31.83 24.47 22.17
CA GLU A 54 33.16 23.86 22.09
C GLU A 54 33.33 23.17 20.73
N VAL A 55 32.38 22.31 20.37
CA VAL A 55 32.36 21.60 19.08
C VAL A 55 32.31 22.59 17.91
N ARG A 56 31.53 23.67 18.00
CA ARG A 56 31.53 24.70 16.94
C ARG A 56 32.86 25.42 16.82
N ALA A 57 33.59 25.63 17.92
CA ALA A 57 34.92 26.22 17.86
C ALA A 57 35.92 25.30 17.14
N GLU A 58 35.89 24.00 17.45
CA GLU A 58 36.71 22.99 16.77
C GLU A 58 36.38 22.91 15.28
N LEU A 59 35.10 22.85 14.93
CA LEU A 59 34.65 22.86 13.54
C LEU A 59 35.06 24.16 12.82
N SER A 60 35.07 25.31 13.51
CA SER A 60 35.51 26.57 12.92
C SER A 60 36.99 26.57 12.54
N VAL A 61 37.82 25.88 13.34
CA VAL A 61 39.24 25.69 13.04
C VAL A 61 39.41 24.76 11.85
N LEU A 62 38.70 23.63 11.82
CA LEU A 62 38.75 22.66 10.73
C LEU A 62 38.33 23.28 9.39
N GLU A 63 37.25 24.05 9.40
CA GLU A 63 36.68 24.69 8.21
C GLU A 63 37.38 26.01 7.84
N SER A 64 38.34 26.47 8.66
CA SER A 64 39.01 27.77 8.51
C SER A 64 38.03 28.96 8.38
N ARG A 65 36.83 28.84 8.96
CA ARG A 65 35.77 29.87 8.94
C ARG A 65 34.88 29.75 10.18
N PRO A 66 34.23 30.82 10.63
CA PRO A 66 33.33 30.75 11.77
C PRO A 66 32.11 29.86 11.50
N VAL A 67 31.95 28.80 12.28
CA VAL A 67 30.78 27.89 12.26
C VAL A 67 29.77 28.36 13.31
N ARG A 68 28.63 28.88 12.85
CA ARG A 68 27.58 29.39 13.75
C ARG A 68 26.60 28.32 14.19
N TRP A 69 26.43 27.28 13.39
CA TRP A 69 25.51 26.20 13.63
C TRP A 69 26.04 24.95 12.96
N ALA A 70 25.89 23.82 13.64
CA ALA A 70 26.20 22.51 13.09
C ALA A 70 25.26 21.47 13.72
N ALA A 71 24.86 20.49 12.92
CA ALA A 71 24.01 19.38 13.36
C ALA A 71 24.53 18.05 12.85
N ARG A 72 24.33 16.98 13.62
CA ARG A 72 24.62 15.60 13.20
C ARG A 72 23.50 14.66 13.61
N LEU A 73 23.36 13.54 12.91
CA LEU A 73 22.46 12.47 13.33
C LEU A 73 22.99 11.85 14.64
N THR A 74 22.07 11.54 15.55
CA THR A 74 22.36 10.62 16.67
C THR A 74 22.29 9.18 16.17
N SER A 75 22.68 8.21 17.00
CA SER A 75 22.45 6.78 16.71
C SER A 75 20.97 6.50 16.42
N TYR A 76 20.05 7.09 17.18
CA TYR A 76 18.60 6.97 16.93
C TYR A 76 18.16 7.61 15.62
N GLY A 77 18.78 8.73 15.22
CA GLY A 77 18.58 9.33 13.91
C GLY A 77 19.03 8.42 12.76
N HIS A 78 20.18 7.77 12.91
CA HIS A 78 20.69 6.80 11.94
C HIS A 78 19.78 5.58 11.80
N ASP A 79 19.34 5.00 12.94
CA ASP A 79 18.41 3.86 12.93
C ASP A 79 17.06 4.25 12.31
N THR A 80 16.58 5.47 12.60
CA THR A 80 15.33 5.99 12.01
C THR A 80 15.45 6.18 10.50
N LEU A 81 16.59 6.68 10.02
CA LEU A 81 16.86 6.82 8.58
C LEU A 81 16.93 5.44 7.92
N ALA A 82 17.68 4.50 8.50
CA ALA A 82 17.83 3.14 7.98
C ALA A 82 16.48 2.42 7.94
N TYR A 83 15.69 2.51 9.01
CA TYR A 83 14.34 1.95 9.04
C TYR A 83 13.43 2.59 7.98
N GLY A 84 13.45 3.92 7.86
CA GLY A 84 12.70 4.66 6.86
C GLY A 84 13.05 4.28 5.42
N GLN A 85 14.33 4.03 5.13
CA GLN A 85 14.84 3.58 3.83
C GLN A 85 14.53 2.10 3.55
N SER A 86 14.52 1.26 4.59
CA SER A 86 14.16 -0.16 4.47
C SER A 86 12.67 -0.37 4.24
N ARG A 87 11.84 0.62 4.60
CA ARG A 87 10.42 0.58 4.32
C ARG A 87 10.25 0.46 2.79
N PRO A 88 9.48 -0.51 2.29
CA PRO A 88 9.12 -0.53 0.88
C PRO A 88 8.55 0.85 0.55
N ARG A 89 9.29 1.62 -0.26
CA ARG A 89 8.79 2.87 -0.82
C ARG A 89 7.45 2.50 -1.40
N ALA A 90 6.38 3.15 -0.95
CA ALA A 90 5.06 2.93 -1.50
C ALA A 90 5.25 2.95 -3.01
N GLU A 91 5.08 1.78 -3.63
CA GLU A 91 5.28 1.63 -5.05
C GLU A 91 4.43 2.75 -5.65
N PRO A 92 4.99 3.64 -6.49
CA PRO A 92 4.14 4.56 -7.22
C PRO A 92 3.02 3.70 -7.80
N PRO A 93 1.73 4.09 -7.65
CA PRO A 93 0.66 3.29 -8.20
C PRO A 93 1.10 2.96 -9.63
N PRO A 94 1.18 1.67 -10.02
CA PRO A 94 1.64 1.32 -11.35
C PRO A 94 0.90 2.24 -12.31
N GLY A 95 1.69 3.05 -13.03
CA GLY A 95 1.14 4.09 -13.91
C GLY A 95 0.13 3.41 -14.80
N GLU A 96 -1.13 3.81 -14.66
CA GLU A 96 -2.30 3.06 -15.14
C GLU A 96 -2.25 1.58 -14.71
N ALA A 97 -3.10 1.22 -13.73
CA ALA A 97 -3.56 -0.16 -13.69
C ALA A 97 -4.00 -0.50 -15.13
N PRO A 98 -3.53 -1.62 -15.71
CA PRO A 98 -4.02 -2.01 -17.02
C PRO A 98 -5.56 -1.98 -16.96
N PRO A 99 -6.25 -1.51 -18.02
CA PRO A 99 -7.65 -1.10 -17.96
C PRO A 99 -8.63 -2.20 -17.48
N ASP A 100 -8.15 -3.43 -17.30
CA ASP A 100 -8.83 -4.61 -16.79
C ASP A 100 -8.71 -4.82 -15.27
N ARG A 101 -7.89 -4.05 -14.53
CA ARG A 101 -7.63 -4.25 -13.09
C ARG A 101 -8.12 -3.11 -12.21
N GLN A 102 -8.95 -3.44 -11.22
CA GLN A 102 -9.53 -2.50 -10.27
C GLN A 102 -8.82 -2.55 -8.91
N PRO A 103 -8.57 -1.40 -8.25
CA PRO A 103 -8.13 -1.39 -6.87
C PRO A 103 -9.24 -1.92 -5.94
N VAL A 104 -8.89 -2.91 -5.13
CA VAL A 104 -9.76 -3.57 -4.15
C VAL A 104 -9.11 -3.48 -2.77
N GLU A 105 -9.86 -2.90 -1.84
CA GLU A 105 -9.51 -2.75 -0.43
C GLU A 105 -10.22 -3.82 0.41
N LEU A 106 -9.44 -4.62 1.14
CA LEU A 106 -9.94 -5.68 2.04
C LEU A 106 -9.58 -5.37 3.49
N ILE A 107 -10.55 -5.50 4.39
CA ILE A 107 -10.26 -5.45 5.84
C ILE A 107 -9.45 -6.70 6.28
N PRO A 108 -8.80 -6.67 7.46
CA PRO A 108 -7.99 -7.81 7.92
C PRO A 108 -8.71 -9.15 7.95
N SER A 109 -10.00 -9.21 8.30
CA SER A 109 -10.77 -10.46 8.31
C SER A 109 -11.01 -11.00 6.90
N GLN A 110 -11.38 -10.14 5.93
CA GLN A 110 -11.51 -10.51 4.52
C GLN A 110 -10.18 -11.01 3.95
N MET A 111 -9.06 -10.34 4.28
CA MET A 111 -7.73 -10.75 3.85
C MET A 111 -7.31 -12.11 4.45
N THR A 112 -7.68 -12.36 5.71
CA THR A 112 -7.43 -13.64 6.37
C THR A 112 -8.19 -14.78 5.68
N ALA A 113 -9.49 -14.60 5.41
CA ALA A 113 -10.30 -15.57 4.69
C ALA A 113 -9.76 -15.83 3.27
N LEU A 114 -9.32 -14.77 2.57
CA LEU A 114 -8.75 -14.88 1.25
C LEU A 114 -7.41 -15.64 1.23
N ARG A 115 -6.54 -15.43 2.23
CA ARG A 115 -5.29 -16.19 2.39
C ARG A 115 -5.53 -17.68 2.60
N VAL A 116 -6.54 -18.05 3.38
CA VAL A 116 -6.94 -19.46 3.55
C VAL A 116 -7.41 -20.04 2.22
N PHE A 117 -8.28 -19.34 1.50
CA PHE A 117 -8.78 -19.78 0.20
C PHE A 117 -7.65 -20.03 -0.81
N VAL A 118 -6.71 -19.08 -0.96
CA VAL A 118 -5.53 -19.24 -1.82
C VAL A 118 -4.61 -20.35 -1.32
N GLY A 119 -4.45 -20.52 -0.01
CA GLY A 119 -3.63 -21.58 0.58
C GLY A 119 -4.15 -23.00 0.30
N LEU A 120 -5.43 -23.15 -0.07
CA LEU A 120 -6.05 -24.42 -0.45
C LEU A 120 -5.94 -24.72 -1.95
N THR A 121 -5.10 -23.98 -2.68
CA THR A 121 -4.81 -24.26 -4.11
C THR A 121 -4.38 -25.72 -4.28
N GLY A 122 -5.02 -26.43 -5.21
CA GLY A 122 -4.79 -27.86 -5.47
C GLY A 122 -5.64 -28.83 -4.63
N GLN A 123 -6.35 -28.35 -3.60
CA GLN A 123 -7.30 -29.15 -2.81
C GLN A 123 -8.76 -28.83 -3.16
N LEU A 124 -9.02 -27.64 -3.71
CA LEU A 124 -10.34 -27.21 -4.13
C LEU A 124 -10.67 -27.72 -5.53
N ARG A 125 -11.93 -28.15 -5.74
CA ARG A 125 -12.45 -28.50 -7.08
C ARG A 125 -12.61 -27.28 -7.99
N VAL A 126 -12.83 -26.10 -7.39
CA VAL A 126 -12.82 -24.81 -8.09
C VAL A 126 -11.60 -24.05 -7.58
N PRO A 127 -10.52 -23.94 -8.38
CA PRO A 127 -9.31 -23.28 -7.94
C PRO A 127 -9.51 -21.75 -7.82
N PRO A 128 -8.67 -21.07 -7.03
CA PRO A 128 -8.53 -19.62 -7.12
C PRO A 128 -8.18 -19.20 -8.55
N ALA A 129 -8.65 -18.03 -8.99
CA ALA A 129 -8.34 -17.49 -10.31
C ALA A 129 -6.83 -17.27 -10.47
N ASP A 130 -6.35 -17.40 -11.71
CA ASP A 130 -4.93 -17.27 -12.02
C ASP A 130 -4.37 -15.90 -11.57
N GLY A 131 -3.17 -15.92 -10.99
CA GLY A 131 -2.50 -14.74 -10.45
C GLY A 131 -3.08 -14.19 -9.14
N LEU A 132 -4.24 -14.67 -8.65
CA LEU A 132 -4.82 -14.18 -7.38
C LEU A 132 -3.89 -14.42 -6.19
N GLY A 133 -3.22 -15.58 -6.14
CA GLY A 133 -2.28 -15.88 -5.05
C GLY A 133 -1.01 -15.02 -5.08
N GLU A 134 -0.58 -14.57 -6.26
CA GLU A 134 0.51 -13.59 -6.38
C GLU A 134 0.06 -12.21 -5.90
N GLN A 135 -1.14 -11.77 -6.28
CA GLN A 135 -1.73 -10.52 -5.80
C GLN A 135 -1.89 -10.51 -4.27
N VAL A 136 -2.30 -11.62 -3.65
CA VAL A 136 -2.41 -11.74 -2.19
C VAL A 136 -1.04 -11.68 -1.48
N ARG A 137 0.02 -12.18 -2.13
CA ARG A 137 1.40 -12.09 -1.60
C ARG A 137 1.98 -10.69 -1.75
N MET A 138 1.72 -10.02 -2.87
CA MET A 138 2.14 -8.65 -3.15
C MET A 138 1.30 -7.60 -2.41
N ALA A 139 0.12 -7.98 -1.92
CA ALA A 139 -0.77 -7.08 -1.20
C ALA A 139 -0.03 -6.42 -0.04
N SER A 140 -0.03 -5.10 -0.02
CA SER A 140 0.56 -4.31 1.04
C SER A 140 -0.51 -3.78 1.99
N CYS A 141 -0.15 -3.71 3.26
CA CYS A 141 -0.92 -3.00 4.26
C CYS A 141 -0.20 -1.69 4.56
N ASP A 142 -0.82 -0.57 4.22
CA ASP A 142 -0.32 0.74 4.66
C ASP A 142 -0.48 0.83 6.17
N HIS A 143 0.65 0.77 6.89
CA HIS A 143 0.75 0.66 8.34
C HIS A 143 -0.19 1.63 9.06
N GLY A 144 -1.04 1.07 9.94
CA GLY A 144 -1.94 1.81 10.83
C GLY A 144 -3.40 1.75 10.39
N ILE A 145 -4.07 0.61 10.65
CA ILE A 145 -5.54 0.46 10.58
C ILE A 145 -6.12 0.84 9.20
N LYS A 146 -5.44 0.44 8.12
CA LYS A 146 -5.97 0.60 6.76
C LYS A 146 -6.20 -0.75 6.09
N PRO A 147 -7.21 -0.84 5.21
CA PRO A 147 -7.49 -2.07 4.48
C PRO A 147 -6.29 -2.45 3.58
N TRP A 148 -6.09 -3.75 3.41
CA TRP A 148 -5.15 -4.33 2.45
C TRP A 148 -5.55 -3.94 1.04
N ARG A 149 -4.62 -3.41 0.24
CA ARG A 149 -4.91 -2.99 -1.13
C ARG A 149 -4.39 -4.03 -2.12
N LEU A 150 -5.27 -4.44 -3.03
CA LEU A 150 -4.99 -5.36 -4.14
C LEU A 150 -5.43 -4.72 -5.45
N TYR A 151 -4.85 -5.16 -6.58
CA TYR A 151 -5.29 -4.78 -7.92
C TYR A 151 -5.78 -6.03 -8.64
N LEU A 152 -7.10 -6.17 -8.73
CA LEU A 152 -7.74 -7.42 -9.16
C LEU A 152 -8.46 -7.24 -10.49
N THR A 153 -8.38 -8.26 -11.36
CA THR A 153 -9.27 -8.35 -12.53
C THR A 153 -10.69 -8.72 -12.09
N GLN A 154 -11.68 -8.53 -12.97
CA GLN A 154 -13.06 -8.94 -12.69
C GLN A 154 -13.17 -10.44 -12.36
N GLU A 155 -12.41 -11.29 -13.05
CA GLU A 155 -12.34 -12.73 -12.79
C GLU A 155 -11.80 -13.03 -11.38
N GLN A 156 -10.73 -12.34 -11.00
CA GLN A 156 -10.16 -12.44 -9.66
C GLN A 156 -11.13 -11.94 -8.59
N MET A 157 -11.89 -10.88 -8.85
CA MET A 157 -12.93 -10.39 -7.94
C MET A 157 -14.06 -11.41 -7.73
N VAL A 158 -14.48 -12.12 -8.78
CA VAL A 158 -15.45 -13.23 -8.67
C VAL A 158 -14.86 -14.37 -7.85
N SER A 159 -13.58 -14.69 -8.05
CA SER A 159 -12.88 -15.71 -7.27
C SER A 159 -12.73 -15.33 -5.78
N VAL A 160 -12.48 -14.05 -5.47
CA VAL A 160 -12.52 -13.52 -4.09
C VAL A 160 -13.92 -13.67 -3.50
N ALA A 161 -14.97 -13.30 -4.24
CA ALA A 161 -16.34 -13.45 -3.79
C ALA A 161 -16.69 -14.92 -3.51
N TYR A 162 -16.16 -15.86 -4.31
CA TYR A 162 -16.27 -17.30 -4.07
C TYR A 162 -15.55 -17.74 -2.78
N GLY A 163 -14.30 -17.31 -2.58
CA GLY A 163 -13.55 -17.60 -1.35
C GLY A 163 -14.24 -17.05 -0.09
N LEU A 164 -14.78 -15.84 -0.15
CA LEU A 164 -15.57 -15.26 0.95
C LEU A 164 -16.91 -15.96 1.15
N TRP A 165 -17.53 -16.46 0.08
CA TRP A 165 -18.73 -17.30 0.18
C TRP A 165 -18.43 -18.64 0.87
N LEU A 166 -17.31 -19.29 0.56
CA LEU A 166 -16.87 -20.50 1.28
C LEU A 166 -16.63 -20.21 2.77
N HIS A 167 -16.00 -19.07 3.08
CA HIS A 167 -15.80 -18.63 4.46
C HIS A 167 -17.13 -18.39 5.17
N ARG A 168 -18.11 -17.78 4.50
CA ARG A 168 -19.48 -17.61 5.01
C ARG A 168 -20.14 -18.94 5.38
N MET A 169 -19.92 -20.01 4.62
CA MET A 169 -20.51 -21.33 4.92
C MET A 169 -19.92 -22.00 6.17
N THR A 170 -18.74 -21.56 6.59
CA THR A 170 -17.97 -22.16 7.70
C THR A 170 -17.76 -21.20 8.87
N GLY A 171 -18.33 -20.00 8.81
CA GLY A 171 -18.07 -18.92 9.76
C GLY A 171 -18.99 -17.71 9.55
N SER A 172 -18.39 -16.52 9.46
CA SER A 172 -19.12 -15.25 9.40
C SER A 172 -19.53 -14.86 7.98
N ALA A 173 -20.78 -14.42 7.82
CA ALA A 173 -21.30 -13.88 6.56
C ALA A 173 -20.93 -12.40 6.32
N ALA A 174 -20.40 -11.71 7.34
CA ALA A 174 -20.17 -10.26 7.29
C ALA A 174 -19.15 -9.87 6.21
N GLU A 175 -18.11 -10.67 6.05
CA GLU A 175 -17.02 -10.50 5.09
C GLU A 175 -17.52 -10.54 3.64
N ALA A 176 -18.37 -11.53 3.33
CA ALA A 176 -18.96 -11.70 2.00
C ALA A 176 -19.99 -10.60 1.68
N ASN A 177 -20.82 -10.22 2.66
CA ASN A 177 -21.81 -9.17 2.48
C ASN A 177 -21.15 -7.80 2.28
N ARG A 178 -20.10 -7.49 3.04
CA ARG A 178 -19.31 -6.26 2.88
C ARG A 178 -18.69 -6.19 1.50
N PHE A 179 -18.05 -7.27 1.05
CA PHE A 179 -17.42 -7.33 -0.26
C PHE A 179 -18.45 -7.11 -1.39
N GLY A 180 -19.59 -7.78 -1.30
CA GLY A 180 -20.69 -7.59 -2.24
C GLY A 180 -21.26 -6.17 -2.28
N ARG A 181 -21.35 -5.51 -1.11
CA ARG A 181 -21.80 -4.11 -1.03
C ARG A 181 -20.80 -3.13 -1.63
N GLU A 182 -19.50 -3.34 -1.40
CA GLU A 182 -18.45 -2.41 -1.84
C GLU A 182 -18.12 -2.53 -3.32
N TYR A 183 -18.16 -3.75 -3.86
CA TYR A 183 -17.70 -4.02 -5.22
C TYR A 183 -18.81 -4.53 -6.15
N GLY A 184 -20.04 -4.73 -5.65
CA GLY A 184 -21.15 -5.25 -6.45
C GLY A 184 -21.00 -6.72 -6.86
N VAL A 185 -19.95 -7.41 -6.39
CA VAL A 185 -19.66 -8.80 -6.76
C VAL A 185 -20.09 -9.74 -5.64
N VAL A 186 -21.12 -10.53 -5.90
CA VAL A 186 -21.63 -11.56 -4.99
C VAL A 186 -21.57 -12.90 -5.70
N TYR A 187 -20.90 -13.87 -5.09
CA TYR A 187 -20.93 -15.24 -5.59
C TYR A 187 -22.22 -15.94 -5.13
N SER A 188 -22.95 -16.51 -6.08
CA SER A 188 -24.16 -17.29 -5.81
C SER A 188 -24.17 -18.52 -6.72
N PRO A 189 -24.16 -19.76 -6.17
CA PRO A 189 -24.09 -20.99 -6.96
C PRO A 189 -25.21 -21.11 -8.00
N ALA A 190 -26.39 -20.56 -7.70
CA ALA A 190 -27.57 -20.62 -8.57
C ALA A 190 -27.45 -19.78 -9.86
N ARG A 191 -26.52 -18.82 -9.93
CA ARG A 191 -26.33 -17.97 -11.13
C ARG A 191 -25.27 -18.48 -12.11
N ALA A 192 -24.39 -19.40 -11.68
CA ALA A 192 -23.32 -19.92 -12.54
C ALA A 192 -23.78 -21.00 -13.54
N SER A 193 -25.04 -21.44 -13.46
CA SER A 193 -25.62 -22.45 -14.36
C SER A 193 -26.38 -21.88 -15.56
N ASP A 194 -26.58 -20.56 -15.64
CA ASP A 194 -27.28 -19.93 -16.77
C ASP A 194 -26.31 -19.15 -17.65
N ASN A 195 -25.72 -19.84 -18.63
CA ASN A 195 -25.75 -19.58 -20.10
C ASN A 195 -24.43 -20.02 -20.78
N PRO A 196 -24.47 -20.58 -22.01
CA PRO A 196 -24.53 -19.70 -23.18
C PRO A 196 -25.31 -20.22 -24.42
N SER A 197 -25.77 -19.24 -25.21
CA SER A 197 -25.97 -19.28 -26.67
C SER A 197 -27.28 -19.88 -27.24
N ALA A 198 -28.24 -18.99 -27.49
CA ALA A 198 -28.94 -18.92 -28.78
C ALA A 198 -29.32 -17.46 -29.06
N ALA A 199 -28.42 -16.76 -29.77
CA ALA A 199 -28.82 -15.63 -30.59
C ALA A 199 -29.52 -16.17 -31.85
N GLY A 200 -30.59 -15.49 -32.28
CA GLY A 200 -31.03 -15.53 -33.67
C GLY A 200 -32.44 -16.09 -33.88
N GLY A 201 -33.39 -15.19 -34.19
CA GLY A 201 -34.69 -15.61 -34.69
C GLY A 201 -35.76 -14.53 -34.72
N ALA A 202 -35.47 -13.37 -35.31
CA ALA A 202 -36.56 -12.50 -35.76
C ALA A 202 -37.21 -13.13 -37.01
N ALA A 203 -38.50 -13.51 -36.93
CA ALA A 203 -39.36 -13.69 -38.11
C ALA A 203 -40.86 -13.60 -37.79
N ARG A 204 -41.45 -12.50 -38.29
CA ARG A 204 -42.79 -12.29 -38.87
C ARG A 204 -43.77 -13.47 -39.01
N GLY A 205 -45.05 -13.11 -38.87
CA GLY A 205 -46.24 -13.78 -39.45
C GLY A 205 -46.97 -14.66 -38.42
N GLY A 206 -48.27 -14.59 -38.17
CA GLY A 206 -49.41 -14.06 -38.89
C GLY A 206 -50.60 -14.97 -38.54
N THR A 207 -51.75 -14.38 -38.20
CA THR A 207 -53.12 -14.91 -38.37
C THR A 207 -53.51 -16.29 -37.80
N GLY A 208 -54.52 -16.27 -36.91
CA GLY A 208 -55.75 -17.06 -37.14
C GLY A 208 -56.17 -18.11 -36.11
N GLY A 209 -57.24 -17.81 -35.36
CA GLY A 209 -58.45 -18.66 -35.38
C GLY A 209 -58.70 -19.68 -34.26
N SER A 210 -59.88 -19.54 -33.63
CA SER A 210 -60.76 -20.54 -32.97
C SER A 210 -60.20 -21.38 -31.81
N GLY A 211 -60.89 -21.59 -30.69
CA GLY A 211 -62.28 -21.38 -30.32
C GLY A 211 -62.73 -22.44 -29.31
N ARG A 212 -63.72 -22.08 -28.49
CA ARG A 212 -64.64 -22.90 -27.67
C ARG A 212 -64.17 -23.54 -26.37
N GLY A 213 -65.00 -23.31 -25.36
CA GLY A 213 -65.04 -23.91 -24.02
C GLY A 213 -65.83 -23.00 -23.11
#